data_AF-A0A7D7ACD4-F1
#
_entry.id   AF-A0A7D7ACD4-F1
#
_cell.length_a   1.000
_cell.length_b   1.000
_cell.length_c   1.000
_cell.angle_alpha   90.00
_cell.angle_beta   90.00
_cell.angle_gamma   90.00
#
_symmetry.space_group_name_H-M   'P 1'
#
loop_
_entity.id
_entity.type
_entity.pdbx_description
1 polymer ?
#
loop_
_entity_poly.entity_id
_entity_poly.type
_entity_poly.pdbx_seq_one_letter_code
_entity_poly.pdbx_strand_id
1 'polypeptide(L)'
;MRNFPVPYSNELIYSTIARAGVYQGIVSPKQLLDEVYGNRKVVATLGLPSHLGVIARHLHQTGRYAVQQLIYEHTLFPLYAPFVGKERRDEAIRLMEYQAQGAVHLMLGVAASRVKSDNRFRYCPDCVALQLNRYGEAFWQRDWYLPALPYCPKHGALVFFDRAVDDHRHQFWALGHTELLSDYPKDSLSQLTALAAYIAPLLEGEPQNSEKIVR
;
A
#
# COMPACT_ATOMS: atom_id res chain seq x y z
N MET A 1 -13.04 10.59 11.77
CA MET A 1 -11.82 10.54 12.58
C MET A 1 -11.20 11.94 12.72
N ARG A 2 -10.91 12.44 13.93
CA ARG A 2 -10.14 13.69 14.12
C ARG A 2 -8.64 13.39 14.01
N ASN A 3 -7.82 14.26 13.41
CA ASN A 3 -6.36 14.07 13.26
C ASN A 3 -5.97 12.77 12.51
N PHE A 4 -6.57 12.52 11.36
CA PHE A 4 -6.11 11.44 10.48
C PHE A 4 -4.68 11.74 9.98
N PRO A 5 -3.74 10.78 10.05
CA PRO A 5 -2.35 11.02 9.68
C PRO A 5 -2.20 11.30 8.19
N VAL A 6 -1.28 12.18 7.84
CA VAL A 6 -0.90 12.44 6.45
C VAL A 6 0.04 11.32 5.97
N PRO A 7 -0.22 10.67 4.82
CA PRO A 7 0.67 9.65 4.30
C PRO A 7 2.09 10.16 4.03
N TYR A 8 3.10 9.37 4.35
CA TYR A 8 4.48 9.65 3.92
C TYR A 8 4.68 9.27 2.45
N SER A 9 5.69 9.87 1.81
CA SER A 9 6.11 9.43 0.48
C SER A 9 6.44 7.93 0.49
N ASN A 10 5.91 7.24 -0.52
CA ASN A 10 6.02 5.79 -0.70
C ASN A 10 5.38 4.93 0.42
N GLU A 11 4.57 5.51 1.29
CA GLU A 11 3.77 4.77 2.27
C GLU A 11 2.52 4.14 1.62
N LEU A 12 2.19 2.91 1.99
CA LEU A 12 0.89 2.31 1.64
C LEU A 12 -0.24 2.96 2.43
N ILE A 13 -1.38 3.21 1.81
CA ILE A 13 -2.56 3.76 2.51
C ILE A 13 -3.03 2.86 3.67
N TYR A 14 -2.82 1.55 3.55
CA TYR A 14 -3.00 0.59 4.65
C TYR A 14 -2.21 0.99 5.89
N SER A 15 -0.94 1.38 5.72
CA SER A 15 -0.06 1.80 6.81
C SER A 15 -0.55 3.09 7.46
N THR A 16 -0.97 4.07 6.65
CA THR A 16 -1.54 5.32 7.15
C THR A 16 -2.75 5.06 8.04
N ILE A 17 -3.65 4.15 7.63
CA ILE A 17 -4.82 3.75 8.43
C ILE A 17 -4.39 3.03 9.72
N ALA A 18 -3.41 2.14 9.63
CA ALA A 18 -2.90 1.41 10.80
C ALA A 18 -2.32 2.37 11.85
N ARG A 19 -1.53 3.36 11.41
CA ARG A 19 -1.00 4.42 12.27
C ARG A 19 -2.09 5.29 12.85
N ALA A 20 -3.15 5.58 12.10
CA ALA A 20 -4.31 6.31 12.62
C ALA A 20 -4.90 5.61 13.86
N GLY A 21 -4.96 4.27 13.84
CA GLY A 21 -5.34 3.47 15.00
C GLY A 21 -4.40 3.66 16.19
N VAL A 22 -3.09 3.62 15.96
CA VAL A 22 -2.06 3.87 16.99
C VAL A 22 -2.19 5.27 17.60
N TYR A 23 -2.33 6.30 16.76
CA TYR A 23 -2.45 7.70 17.18
C TYR A 23 -3.65 7.95 18.11
N GLN A 24 -4.70 7.13 17.99
CA GLN A 24 -5.92 7.25 18.79
C GLN A 24 -6.04 6.18 19.87
N GLY A 25 -5.03 5.31 20.04
CA GLY A 25 -5.09 4.20 20.99
C GLY A 25 -6.21 3.20 20.69
N ILE A 26 -6.63 3.07 19.43
CA ILE A 26 -7.70 2.14 19.03
C ILE A 26 -7.12 0.74 18.88
N VAL A 27 -7.48 -0.14 19.81
CA VAL A 27 -7.08 -1.56 19.79
C VAL A 27 -8.07 -2.46 19.06
N SER A 28 -9.34 -2.02 18.94
CA SER A 28 -10.40 -2.79 18.29
C SER A 28 -10.41 -2.52 16.79
N PRO A 29 -10.25 -3.55 15.94
CA PRO A 29 -10.31 -3.37 14.48
C PRO A 29 -11.65 -2.82 14.03
N LYS A 30 -12.74 -3.27 14.66
CA LYS A 30 -14.09 -2.82 14.31
C LYS A 30 -14.31 -1.35 14.67
N GLN A 31 -13.75 -0.90 15.78
CA GLN A 31 -13.79 0.51 16.16
C GLN A 31 -12.99 1.36 15.15
N LEU A 32 -11.79 0.90 14.75
CA LEU A 32 -11.01 1.61 13.72
C LEU A 32 -11.79 1.72 12.41
N LEU A 33 -12.46 0.65 12.00
CA LEU A 33 -13.30 0.66 10.80
C LEU A 33 -14.50 1.62 10.90
N ASP A 34 -15.11 1.76 12.09
CA ASP A 34 -16.17 2.76 12.29
C ASP A 34 -15.62 4.19 12.18
N GLU A 35 -14.50 4.47 12.84
CA GLU A 35 -13.91 5.81 12.88
C GLU A 35 -13.41 6.28 11.50
N VAL A 36 -12.82 5.36 10.76
CA VAL A 36 -12.24 5.63 9.43
C VAL A 36 -13.30 5.54 8.35
N TYR A 37 -14.08 4.47 8.30
CA TYR A 37 -14.98 4.21 7.17
C TYR A 37 -16.46 4.42 7.47
N GLY A 38 -16.86 4.46 8.74
CA GLY A 38 -18.26 4.28 9.13
C GLY A 38 -18.82 2.91 8.70
N ASN A 39 -17.94 1.91 8.51
CA ASN A 39 -18.31 0.62 7.94
C ASN A 39 -17.43 -0.52 8.47
N ARG A 40 -17.99 -1.33 9.37
CA ARG A 40 -17.35 -2.50 9.99
C ARG A 40 -17.04 -3.65 9.04
N LYS A 41 -17.48 -3.62 7.78
CA LYS A 41 -17.31 -4.71 6.81
C LYS A 41 -16.11 -4.52 5.89
N VAL A 42 -15.45 -3.36 5.93
CA VAL A 42 -14.27 -3.08 5.10
C VAL A 42 -13.16 -4.09 5.40
N VAL A 43 -12.56 -4.62 4.34
CA VAL A 43 -11.44 -5.55 4.41
C VAL A 43 -10.14 -4.76 4.33
N ALA A 44 -9.18 -5.12 5.18
CA ALA A 44 -7.87 -4.51 5.24
C ALA A 44 -7.00 -5.07 4.10
N THR A 45 -7.00 -4.39 2.95
CA THR A 45 -6.26 -4.79 1.75
C THR A 45 -5.01 -3.93 1.58
N LEU A 46 -3.83 -4.55 1.41
CA LEU A 46 -2.58 -3.81 1.17
C LEU A 46 -2.52 -3.16 -0.22
N GLY A 47 -2.61 -3.97 -1.26
CA GLY A 47 -2.19 -3.54 -2.60
C GLY A 47 -3.21 -2.70 -3.35
N LEU A 48 -4.47 -3.14 -3.39
CA LEU A 48 -5.54 -2.54 -4.19
C LEU A 48 -6.81 -2.35 -3.33
N PRO A 49 -6.76 -1.48 -2.31
CA PRO A 49 -7.88 -1.26 -1.40
C PRO A 49 -9.05 -0.56 -2.08
N SER A 50 -10.23 -0.67 -1.45
CA SER A 50 -11.43 0.10 -1.78
C SER A 50 -11.68 1.20 -0.76
N HIS A 51 -12.72 1.99 -0.98
CA HIS A 51 -13.21 3.06 -0.12
C HIS A 51 -12.24 4.24 0.03
N LEU A 52 -11.39 4.47 -0.98
CA LEU A 52 -10.42 5.56 -0.96
C LEU A 52 -11.08 6.95 -1.01
N GLY A 53 -12.32 7.05 -1.50
CA GLY A 53 -13.11 8.28 -1.39
C GLY A 53 -13.36 8.70 0.06
N VAL A 54 -13.48 7.74 0.99
CA VAL A 54 -13.61 8.05 2.42
C VAL A 54 -12.28 8.55 3.00
N ILE A 55 -11.17 7.97 2.59
CA ILE A 55 -9.84 8.37 3.04
C ILE A 55 -9.47 9.77 2.53
N ALA A 56 -9.76 10.08 1.26
CA ALA A 56 -9.58 11.41 0.70
C ALA A 56 -10.37 12.48 1.48
N ARG A 57 -11.58 12.13 1.96
CA ARG A 57 -12.35 13.02 2.85
C ARG A 57 -11.71 13.24 4.21
N HIS A 58 -10.92 12.32 4.77
CA HIS A 58 -10.17 12.63 6.00
C HIS A 58 -8.99 13.56 5.74
N LEU A 59 -8.43 13.50 4.52
CA LEU A 59 -7.26 14.27 4.10
C LEU A 59 -7.60 15.62 3.47
N HIS A 60 -8.88 15.96 3.29
CA HIS A 60 -9.30 17.17 2.54
C HIS A 60 -8.65 18.47 3.05
N GLN A 61 -8.44 18.59 4.37
CA GLN A 61 -7.86 19.79 4.99
C GLN A 61 -6.39 20.00 4.64
N THR A 62 -5.70 18.96 4.16
CA THR A 62 -4.30 19.05 3.72
C THR A 62 -4.16 19.78 2.37
N GLY A 63 -5.27 19.99 1.65
CA GLY A 63 -5.26 20.54 0.29
C GLY A 63 -4.61 19.62 -0.76
N ARG A 64 -4.31 18.37 -0.38
CA ARG A 64 -3.68 17.33 -1.22
C ARG A 64 -4.49 16.04 -1.16
N TYR A 65 -4.14 15.08 -2.02
CA TYR A 65 -4.66 13.71 -2.02
C TYR A 65 -6.12 13.57 -2.46
N ALA A 66 -6.41 14.06 -3.68
CA ALA A 66 -7.58 13.58 -4.41
C ALA A 66 -7.52 12.05 -4.54
N VAL A 67 -8.67 11.39 -4.73
CA VAL A 67 -8.76 9.92 -4.77
C VAL A 67 -7.77 9.31 -5.76
N GLN A 68 -7.64 9.91 -6.95
CA GLN A 68 -6.71 9.45 -7.97
C GLN A 68 -5.25 9.56 -7.50
N GLN A 69 -4.87 10.63 -6.80
CA GLN A 69 -3.54 10.76 -6.22
C GLN A 69 -3.29 9.68 -5.16
N LEU A 70 -4.26 9.39 -4.28
CA LEU A 70 -4.14 8.28 -3.33
C LEU A 70 -3.92 6.94 -4.02
N ILE A 71 -4.68 6.68 -5.09
CA ILE A 71 -4.56 5.44 -5.87
C ILE A 71 -3.14 5.30 -6.45
N TYR A 72 -2.60 6.34 -7.07
CA TYR A 72 -1.30 6.26 -7.72
C TYR A 72 -0.13 6.35 -6.72
N GLU A 73 -0.20 7.23 -5.73
CA GLU A 73 0.92 7.52 -4.81
C GLU A 73 0.96 6.61 -3.57
N HIS A 74 -0.16 5.96 -3.21
CA HIS A 74 -0.29 5.23 -1.94
C HIS A 74 -0.90 3.82 -2.08
N THR A 75 -0.94 3.26 -3.29
CA THR A 75 -1.34 1.86 -3.54
C THR A 75 -0.39 1.17 -4.53
N LEU A 76 -0.63 -0.10 -4.84
CA LEU A 76 0.11 -0.85 -5.86
C LEU A 76 -0.54 -0.77 -7.25
N PHE A 77 -1.60 0.02 -7.42
CA PHE A 77 -2.28 0.23 -8.70
C PHE A 77 -1.34 0.57 -9.87
N PRO A 78 -0.31 1.42 -9.71
CA PRO A 78 0.61 1.76 -10.81
C PRO A 78 1.36 0.55 -11.41
N LEU A 79 1.52 -0.54 -10.66
CA LEU A 79 2.14 -1.77 -11.18
C LEU A 79 1.27 -2.48 -12.23
N TYR A 80 -0.04 -2.24 -12.20
CA TYR A 80 -1.02 -2.90 -13.07
C TYR A 80 -1.55 -1.97 -14.17
N ALA A 81 -1.65 -0.67 -13.87
CA ALA A 81 -2.24 0.33 -14.75
C ALA A 81 -1.67 0.38 -16.19
N PRO A 82 -0.35 0.19 -16.42
CA PRO A 82 0.23 0.18 -17.77
C PRO A 82 -0.19 -1.02 -18.63
N PHE A 83 -0.62 -2.12 -17.99
CA PHE A 83 -0.89 -3.39 -18.66
C PHE A 83 -2.39 -3.65 -18.88
N VAL A 84 -3.24 -2.67 -18.57
CA VAL A 84 -4.69 -2.75 -18.76
C VAL A 84 -5.19 -1.62 -19.65
N GLY A 85 -6.20 -1.92 -20.48
CA GLY A 85 -6.85 -0.93 -21.34
C GLY A 85 -7.52 0.19 -20.53
N LYS A 86 -7.66 1.37 -21.14
CA LYS A 86 -8.18 2.59 -20.49
C LYS A 86 -9.52 2.35 -19.77
N GLU A 87 -10.49 1.72 -20.41
CA GLU A 87 -11.80 1.47 -19.82
C GLU A 87 -11.72 0.64 -18.53
N ARG A 88 -10.90 -0.42 -18.52
CA ARG A 88 -10.68 -1.25 -17.32
C ARG A 88 -9.93 -0.48 -16.23
N ARG A 89 -9.00 0.39 -16.62
CA ARG A 89 -8.25 1.25 -15.68
C ARG A 89 -9.18 2.25 -14.99
N ASP A 90 -10.01 2.94 -15.76
CA ASP A 90 -10.96 3.93 -15.24
C ASP A 90 -12.00 3.26 -14.33
N GLU A 91 -12.51 2.09 -14.73
CA GLU A 91 -13.42 1.31 -13.89
C GLU A 91 -12.74 0.81 -12.61
N ALA A 92 -11.49 0.36 -12.68
CA ALA A 92 -10.74 -0.04 -11.50
C ALA A 92 -10.54 1.14 -10.53
N ILE A 93 -10.23 2.34 -11.04
CA ILE A 93 -10.14 3.58 -10.23
C ILE A 93 -11.49 3.85 -9.54
N ARG A 94 -12.61 3.78 -10.27
CA ARG A 94 -13.95 3.96 -9.72
C ARG A 94 -14.24 2.93 -8.61
N LEU A 95 -13.91 1.66 -8.82
CA LEU A 95 -14.12 0.62 -7.81
C LEU A 95 -13.23 0.81 -6.57
N MET A 96 -12.00 1.30 -6.72
CA MET A 96 -11.10 1.64 -5.62
C MET A 96 -11.58 2.89 -4.83
N GLU A 97 -12.15 3.87 -5.53
CA GLU A 97 -12.80 5.03 -4.90
C GLU A 97 -13.97 4.60 -4.00
N TYR A 98 -14.85 3.75 -4.54
CA TYR A 98 -16.06 3.28 -3.89
C TYR A 98 -15.86 1.90 -3.26
N GLN A 99 -16.50 0.86 -3.80
CA GLN A 99 -16.47 -0.48 -3.25
C GLN A 99 -16.24 -1.50 -4.36
N ALA A 100 -15.13 -2.24 -4.29
CA ALA A 100 -14.80 -3.23 -5.29
C ALA A 100 -15.36 -4.63 -5.00
N GLN A 101 -15.66 -4.98 -3.74
CA GLN A 101 -15.93 -6.38 -3.31
C GLN A 101 -14.93 -7.42 -3.88
N GLY A 102 -13.67 -7.02 -4.09
CA GLY A 102 -12.63 -7.87 -4.70
C GLY A 102 -12.56 -7.85 -6.24
N ALA A 103 -13.51 -7.21 -6.93
CA ALA A 103 -13.55 -7.15 -8.39
C ALA A 103 -12.31 -6.49 -9.01
N VAL A 104 -11.69 -5.53 -8.34
CA VAL A 104 -10.47 -4.85 -8.82
C VAL A 104 -9.32 -5.84 -9.03
N HIS A 105 -9.12 -6.81 -8.12
CA HIS A 105 -8.06 -7.81 -8.25
C HIS A 105 -8.28 -8.73 -9.46
N LEU A 106 -9.54 -9.08 -9.76
CA LEU A 106 -9.89 -9.86 -10.95
C LEU A 106 -9.71 -9.04 -12.23
N MET A 107 -10.21 -7.80 -12.22
CA MET A 107 -10.18 -6.87 -13.35
C MET A 107 -8.76 -6.52 -13.80
N LEU A 108 -7.86 -6.33 -12.84
CA LEU A 108 -6.45 -6.04 -13.09
C LEU A 108 -5.60 -7.31 -13.32
N GLY A 109 -6.24 -8.48 -13.41
CA GLY A 109 -5.56 -9.73 -13.71
C GLY A 109 -4.67 -10.27 -12.59
N VAL A 110 -4.75 -9.71 -11.38
CA VAL A 110 -3.92 -10.12 -10.23
C VAL A 110 -4.14 -11.60 -9.89
N ALA A 111 -5.39 -12.04 -9.87
CA ALA A 111 -5.74 -13.44 -9.58
C ALA A 111 -5.21 -14.41 -10.65
N ALA A 112 -5.28 -14.01 -11.92
CA ALA A 112 -4.82 -14.80 -13.08
C ALA A 112 -3.31 -14.70 -13.32
N SER A 113 -2.61 -13.76 -12.66
CA SER A 113 -1.19 -13.52 -12.86
C SER A 113 -0.35 -14.75 -12.51
N ARG A 114 0.67 -15.03 -13.33
CA ARG A 114 1.73 -15.99 -13.02
C ARG A 114 2.75 -15.43 -12.03
N VAL A 115 2.83 -14.11 -11.92
CA VAL A 115 3.66 -13.39 -10.94
C VAL A 115 2.84 -13.29 -9.65
N LYS A 116 3.00 -14.27 -8.76
CA LYS A 116 2.25 -14.34 -7.49
C LYS A 116 2.92 -13.46 -6.43
N SER A 117 2.11 -12.65 -5.74
CA SER A 117 2.57 -11.93 -4.54
C SER A 117 2.34 -12.79 -3.30
N ASP A 118 3.30 -12.75 -2.38
CA ASP A 118 3.12 -13.25 -1.01
C ASP A 118 2.29 -12.24 -0.20
N ASN A 119 1.27 -12.74 0.52
CA ASN A 119 0.37 -11.97 1.37
C ASN A 119 0.94 -11.70 2.76
N ARG A 120 2.13 -12.22 3.10
CA ARG A 120 2.81 -11.93 4.36
C ARG A 120 3.31 -10.49 4.39
N PHE A 121 3.22 -9.90 5.59
CA PHE A 121 3.90 -8.64 5.86
C PHE A 121 5.40 -8.84 5.73
N ARG A 122 6.06 -7.81 5.19
CA ARG A 122 7.49 -7.82 4.98
C ARG A 122 8.04 -6.42 5.04
N TYR A 123 9.30 -6.31 5.47
CA TYR A 123 9.95 -5.03 5.71
C TYR A 123 11.45 -5.12 5.49
N CYS A 124 12.04 -3.96 5.31
CA CYS A 124 13.48 -3.79 5.23
C CYS A 124 13.95 -3.13 6.55
N PRO A 125 14.75 -3.81 7.38
CA PRO A 125 15.20 -3.24 8.65
C PRO A 125 16.03 -1.97 8.48
N ASP A 126 16.89 -1.87 7.45
CA ASP A 126 17.61 -0.63 7.13
C ASP A 126 16.64 0.52 6.80
N CYS A 127 15.60 0.28 5.99
CA CYS A 127 14.59 1.30 5.71
C CYS A 127 13.78 1.67 6.96
N VAL A 128 13.46 0.71 7.83
CA VAL A 128 12.78 0.99 9.10
C VAL A 128 13.68 1.86 9.99
N ALA A 129 14.97 1.55 10.13
CA ALA A 129 15.91 2.38 10.88
C ALA A 129 15.97 3.82 10.33
N LEU A 130 15.98 3.99 9.01
CA LEU A 130 15.91 5.31 8.35
C LEU A 130 14.59 6.03 8.61
N GLN A 131 13.45 5.33 8.56
CA GLN A 131 12.14 5.90 8.87
C GLN A 131 12.08 6.39 10.31
N LEU A 132 12.56 5.59 11.25
CA LEU A 132 12.59 5.93 12.67
C LEU A 132 13.50 7.11 12.95
N ASN A 133 14.69 7.15 12.34
CA ASN A 133 15.60 8.28 12.49
C ASN A 133 15.01 9.57 11.91
N ARG A 134 14.30 9.50 10.78
CA ARG A 134 13.79 10.69 10.08
C ARG A 134 12.45 11.19 10.58
N TYR A 135 11.55 10.28 10.95
CA TYR A 135 10.14 10.58 11.23
C TYR A 135 9.71 10.21 12.65
N GLY A 136 10.55 9.47 13.39
CA GLY A 136 10.21 9.00 14.74
C GLY A 136 9.26 7.80 14.78
N GLU A 137 8.86 7.26 13.63
CA GLU A 137 7.93 6.12 13.52
C GLU A 137 8.10 5.38 12.19
N ALA A 138 7.69 4.11 12.17
CA ALA A 138 7.84 3.23 11.02
C ALA A 138 6.51 3.09 10.24
N PHE A 139 6.61 2.71 8.98
CA PHE A 139 5.46 2.53 8.11
C PHE A 139 5.72 1.54 6.99
N TRP A 140 4.67 0.86 6.52
CA TRP A 140 4.79 -0.08 5.40
C TRP A 140 5.00 0.68 4.09
N GLN A 141 6.13 0.44 3.43
CA GLN A 141 6.44 1.05 2.12
C GLN A 141 5.86 0.24 0.97
N ARG A 142 5.48 0.90 -0.13
CA ARG A 142 4.89 0.25 -1.31
C ARG A 142 5.87 -0.69 -2.03
N ASP A 143 7.12 -0.26 -2.17
CA ASP A 143 8.19 -1.00 -2.87
C ASP A 143 8.66 -2.25 -2.15
N TRP A 144 8.27 -2.45 -0.88
CA TRP A 144 8.42 -3.76 -0.24
C TRP A 144 7.44 -4.78 -0.80
N TYR A 145 6.34 -4.33 -1.39
CA TYR A 145 5.25 -5.19 -1.84
C TYR A 145 5.24 -5.51 -3.34
N LEU A 146 6.40 -5.39 -4.02
CA LEU A 146 6.55 -5.81 -5.41
C LEU A 146 6.15 -7.30 -5.58
N PRO A 147 5.25 -7.64 -6.53
CA PRO A 147 4.82 -9.01 -6.76
C PRO A 147 5.98 -9.94 -7.11
N ALA A 148 6.00 -11.13 -6.52
CA ALA A 148 7.05 -12.15 -6.66
C ALA A 148 8.50 -11.71 -6.38
N LEU A 149 8.70 -10.52 -5.80
CA LEU A 149 10.02 -9.96 -5.58
C LEU A 149 10.15 -9.36 -4.18
N PRO A 150 10.37 -10.19 -3.15
CA PRO A 150 10.47 -9.75 -1.76
C PRO A 150 11.85 -9.13 -1.46
N TYR A 151 12.21 -8.11 -2.23
CA TYR A 151 13.47 -7.40 -2.14
C TYR A 151 13.21 -5.90 -2.06
N CYS A 152 13.84 -5.25 -1.08
CA CYS A 152 13.96 -3.82 -1.04
C CYS A 152 14.86 -3.37 -2.21
N PRO A 153 14.44 -2.38 -3.02
CA PRO A 153 15.26 -1.87 -4.13
C PRO A 153 16.57 -1.23 -3.68
N LYS A 154 16.73 -0.92 -2.38
CA LYS A 154 17.90 -0.22 -1.82
C LYS A 154 18.82 -1.12 -1.01
N HIS A 155 18.28 -2.10 -0.29
CA HIS A 155 19.02 -2.82 0.75
C HIS A 155 18.97 -4.34 0.63
N GLY A 156 18.26 -4.88 -0.36
CA GLY A 156 18.22 -6.32 -0.63
C GLY A 156 17.05 -7.05 0.02
N ALA A 157 17.26 -8.31 0.41
CA ALA A 157 16.19 -9.21 0.84
C ALA A 157 15.35 -8.64 2.00
N LEU A 158 14.03 -8.80 1.90
CA LEU A 158 13.09 -8.38 2.95
C LEU A 158 12.96 -9.45 4.04
N VAL A 159 12.74 -9.00 5.27
CA VAL A 159 12.36 -9.85 6.39
C VAL A 159 10.84 -10.03 6.38
N PHE A 160 10.39 -11.28 6.51
CA PHE A 160 8.98 -11.62 6.56
C PHE A 160 8.50 -11.70 8.01
N PHE A 161 7.27 -11.26 8.24
CA PHE A 161 6.56 -11.60 9.46
C PHE A 161 5.92 -12.98 9.35
N ASP A 162 5.73 -13.61 10.50
CA ASP A 162 4.96 -14.85 10.60
C ASP A 162 3.45 -14.66 10.36
N ARG A 163 2.99 -13.40 10.27
CA ARG A 163 1.58 -13.05 10.07
C ARG A 163 1.29 -12.71 8.62
N ALA A 164 0.17 -13.24 8.13
CA ALA A 164 -0.39 -12.87 6.84
C ALA A 164 -1.47 -11.79 6.99
N VAL A 165 -1.68 -11.02 5.93
CA VAL A 165 -2.69 -9.95 5.90
C VAL A 165 -4.11 -10.51 6.04
N ASP A 166 -4.34 -11.72 5.55
CA ASP A 166 -5.64 -12.39 5.53
C ASP A 166 -5.98 -13.15 6.82
N ASP A 167 -5.02 -13.38 7.72
CA ASP A 167 -5.24 -14.00 9.05
C ASP A 167 -6.38 -13.30 9.82
N HIS A 168 -6.41 -11.96 9.71
CA HIS A 168 -7.47 -11.14 10.27
C HIS A 168 -7.90 -10.06 9.27
N ARG A 169 -8.80 -10.44 8.35
CA ARG A 169 -9.27 -9.59 7.23
C ARG A 169 -9.74 -8.16 7.55
N HIS A 170 -9.96 -7.80 8.81
CA HIS A 170 -10.40 -6.46 9.22
C HIS A 170 -9.33 -5.68 10.01
N GLN A 171 -8.19 -6.31 10.27
CA GLN A 171 -7.14 -5.78 11.10
C GLN A 171 -6.16 -4.96 10.26
N PHE A 172 -5.90 -3.75 10.73
CA PHE A 172 -4.80 -2.91 10.25
C PHE A 172 -3.65 -3.01 11.26
N TRP A 173 -2.54 -3.63 10.85
CA TRP A 173 -1.35 -3.78 11.69
C TRP A 173 -0.39 -2.62 11.42
N ALA A 174 -0.07 -1.83 12.45
CA ALA A 174 0.98 -0.83 12.34
C ALA A 174 2.34 -1.50 12.42
N LEU A 175 3.32 -0.96 11.70
CA LEU A 175 4.71 -1.39 11.81
C LEU A 175 5.31 -0.75 13.07
N GLY A 176 5.70 -1.58 14.05
CA GLY A 176 6.26 -1.11 15.31
C GLY A 176 7.76 -0.79 15.26
N HIS A 177 8.32 -0.54 16.44
CA HIS A 177 9.76 -0.31 16.67
C HIS A 177 10.54 -1.58 17.06
N THR A 178 9.86 -2.58 17.60
CA THR A 178 10.41 -3.86 18.09
C THR A 178 11.04 -4.73 16.98
N GLU A 179 10.71 -4.41 15.74
CA GLU A 179 11.03 -5.12 14.51
C GLU A 179 12.48 -4.88 14.05
N LEU A 180 13.22 -3.98 14.71
CA LEU A 180 14.63 -3.67 14.44
C LEU A 180 15.62 -4.76 14.90
N LEU A 181 15.17 -5.74 15.69
CA LEU A 181 16.06 -6.69 16.38
C LEU A 181 16.32 -7.98 15.61
N SER A 182 15.80 -8.13 14.39
CA SER A 182 16.04 -9.32 13.59
C SER A 182 17.42 -9.23 12.93
N ASP A 183 18.34 -10.12 13.32
CA ASP A 183 19.49 -10.44 12.47
C ASP A 183 18.97 -10.95 11.12
N TYR A 184 19.30 -10.25 10.04
CA TYR A 184 18.93 -10.66 8.69
C TYR A 184 20.15 -10.60 7.78
N PRO A 185 20.23 -11.49 6.78
CA PRO A 185 21.31 -11.45 5.82
C PRO A 185 21.24 -10.15 5.03
N LYS A 186 22.27 -9.32 5.18
CA LYS A 186 22.51 -8.17 4.30
C LYS A 186 22.96 -8.67 2.93
N ASP A 187 22.00 -9.09 2.12
CA ASP A 187 22.23 -9.47 0.71
C ASP A 187 22.27 -8.21 -0.17
N SER A 188 23.24 -7.33 0.11
CA SER A 188 23.49 -6.17 -0.72
C SER A 188 24.26 -6.61 -1.98
N LEU A 189 23.67 -6.41 -3.16
CA LEU A 189 24.19 -6.74 -4.51
C LEU A 189 23.74 -8.07 -5.15
N SER A 190 22.60 -8.66 -4.78
CA SER A 190 22.00 -9.72 -5.61
C SER A 190 21.35 -9.17 -6.90
N GLN A 191 21.31 -9.99 -7.96
CA GLN A 191 20.58 -9.68 -9.21
C GLN A 191 19.10 -9.34 -8.95
N LEU A 192 18.51 -9.92 -7.90
CA LEU A 192 17.13 -9.66 -7.47
C LEU A 192 16.96 -8.25 -6.89
N THR A 193 17.97 -7.72 -6.20
CA THR A 193 17.98 -6.33 -5.72
C THR A 193 18.00 -5.36 -6.89
N ALA A 194 18.83 -5.63 -7.92
CA ALA A 194 18.85 -4.83 -9.13
C ALA A 194 17.52 -4.88 -9.90
N LEU A 195 16.89 -6.07 -9.96
CA LEU A 195 15.55 -6.21 -10.54
C LEU A 195 14.49 -5.40 -9.76
N ALA A 196 14.56 -5.40 -8.42
CA ALA A 196 13.65 -4.61 -7.59
C ALA A 196 13.83 -3.11 -7.85
N ALA A 197 15.08 -2.65 -7.96
CA ALA A 197 15.40 -1.28 -8.31
C ALA A 197 14.92 -0.88 -9.72
N TYR A 198 14.91 -1.82 -10.67
CA TYR A 198 14.40 -1.61 -12.02
C TYR A 198 12.86 -1.52 -12.08
N ILE A 199 12.16 -2.29 -11.24
CA ILE A 199 10.70 -2.34 -11.21
C ILE A 199 10.10 -1.22 -10.35
N ALA A 200 10.75 -0.83 -9.25
CA ALA A 200 10.24 0.16 -8.30
C ALA A 200 9.78 1.48 -8.96
N PRO A 201 10.45 2.04 -9.99
CA PRO A 201 9.96 3.22 -10.71
C PRO A 201 8.56 3.09 -11.32
N LEU A 202 8.05 1.88 -11.58
CA LEU A 202 6.67 1.68 -12.03
C LEU A 202 5.64 2.14 -10.97
N LEU A 203 6.02 2.19 -9.69
CA LEU A 203 5.19 2.74 -8.61
C LEU A 203 5.03 4.27 -8.68
N GLU A 204 5.90 4.95 -9.43
CA GLU A 204 5.84 6.38 -9.67
C GLU A 204 5.03 6.72 -10.94
N GLY A 205 4.28 5.74 -11.49
CA GLY A 205 3.42 5.98 -12.64
C GLY A 205 2.43 7.11 -12.36
N GLU A 206 2.22 7.98 -13.34
CA GLU A 206 1.27 9.08 -13.23
C GLU A 206 -0.11 8.71 -13.83
N PRO A 207 -1.18 9.42 -13.42
CA PRO A 207 -2.45 9.42 -14.13
C PRO A 207 -2.23 9.65 -15.62
N GLN A 208 -2.66 8.71 -16.47
CA GLN A 208 -2.69 8.97 -17.91
C GLN A 208 -3.78 10.00 -18.19
N ASN A 209 -3.40 11.27 -18.37
CA ASN A 209 -4.32 12.32 -18.79
C ASN A 209 -4.93 11.93 -20.13
N SER A 210 -6.26 12.03 -20.21
CA SER A 210 -7.02 11.82 -21.44
C SER A 210 -6.77 12.97 -22.42
N GLU A 211 -5.63 12.95 -23.12
CA GLU A 211 -5.43 13.76 -24.31
C GLU A 211 -5.68 12.93 -25.57
N LYS A 212 -6.84 13.23 -26.18
CA LYS A 212 -7.20 13.14 -27.60
C LYS A 212 -6.70 11.90 -28.38
N ILE A 213 -7.56 10.88 -28.45
CA ILE A 213 -7.66 10.12 -29.70
C ILE A 213 -8.48 10.98 -30.67
N VAL A 214 -7.80 11.87 -31.39
CA VAL A 214 -8.24 12.29 -32.72
C VAL A 214 -7.42 11.43 -33.68
N ARG A 215 -8.00 10.32 -34.14
CA ARG A 215 -7.86 9.77 -35.50
C ARG A 215 -9.05 8.87 -35.78
#